data_AF-A0A3A5RIJ3-F1
#
_entry.id   AF-A0A3A5RIJ3-F1
#
_cell.length_a   1.000
_cell.length_b   1.000
_cell.length_c   1.000
_cell.angle_alpha   90.00
_cell.angle_beta   90.00
_cell.angle_gamma   90.00
#
_symmetry.space_group_name_H-M   'P 1'
#
loop_
_entity.id
_entity.type
_entity.pdbx_description
1 polymer ?
#
loop_
_entity_poly.entity_id
_entity_poly.type
_entity_poly.pdbx_seq_one_letter_code
_entity_poly.pdbx_strand_id
1 'polypeptide(L)' 'MNECQRKQIKTMRKQGIGYKVIAKKLKLSRDSIRNYCKRQHLNGYGTVLAAIFGKENTHEEK' A
#
# COMPACT_ATOMS: atom_id res chain seq x y z
N MET A 1 -6.28 -7.46 11.38
CA MET A 1 -5.43 -6.42 10.75
C MET A 1 -5.04 -5.42 11.82
N ASN A 2 -3.78 -5.50 12.24
CA ASN A 2 -3.26 -4.76 13.39
C ASN A 2 -2.78 -3.36 12.96
N GLU A 3 -2.59 -2.45 13.92
CA GLU A 3 -2.18 -1.07 13.61
C GLU A 3 -0.83 -0.98 12.88
N CYS A 4 0.14 -1.84 13.23
CA CYS A 4 1.41 -1.94 12.51
C CYS A 4 1.19 -2.29 11.03
N GLN A 5 0.37 -3.30 10.75
CA GLN A 5 0.03 -3.70 9.37
C GLN A 5 -0.70 -2.58 8.63
N ARG A 6 -1.59 -1.85 9.30
CA ARG A 6 -2.31 -0.69 8.71
C ARG A 6 -1.33 0.41 8.28
N LYS A 7 -0.36 0.75 9.14
CA LYS A 7 0.70 1.71 8.83
C LYS A 7 1.54 1.24 7.63
N GLN A 8 1.98 -0.01 7.64
CA GLN A 8 2.74 -0.58 6.51
C GLN A 8 1.95 -0.55 5.19
N ILE A 9 0.65 -0.84 5.22
CA ILE A 9 -0.21 -0.79 4.03
C ILE A 9 -0.34 0.63 3.50
N LYS A 10 -0.52 1.62 4.38
CA LYS A 10 -0.53 3.03 3.98
C LYS A 10 0.77 3.42 3.30
N THR A 11 1.92 3.11 3.91
CA THR A 11 3.23 3.44 3.34
C THR A 11 3.44 2.78 1.98
N MET A 12 3.21 1.47 1.89
CA MET A 12 3.36 0.72 0.63
C MET A 12 2.40 1.21 -0.46
N ARG A 13 1.17 1.60 -0.10
CA ARG A 13 0.21 2.17 -1.07
C ARG A 13 0.60 3.57 -1.53
N LYS A 14 1.18 4.40 -0.66
CA LYS A 14 1.76 5.70 -1.04
C LYS A 14 2.96 5.55 -1.96
N GLN A 15 3.74 4.48 -1.79
CA GLN A 15 4.80 4.06 -2.73
C GLN A 15 4.25 3.44 -4.02
N GLY A 16 2.93 3.33 -4.16
CA GLY A 16 2.25 2.77 -5.34
C GLY A 16 2.29 1.26 -5.48
N ILE A 17 2.72 0.55 -4.44
CA ILE A 17 2.75 -0.90 -4.43
C ILE A 17 1.31 -1.46 -4.54
N GLY A 18 1.13 -2.44 -5.41
CA GLY A 18 -0.15 -3.09 -5.66
C GLY A 18 -0.60 -4.00 -4.52
N TYR A 19 -1.91 -4.23 -4.41
CA TYR A 19 -2.51 -5.04 -3.34
C TYR A 19 -1.96 -6.46 -3.24
N LYS A 20 -1.60 -7.09 -4.38
CA LYS A 20 -1.08 -8.46 -4.43
C LYS A 20 0.28 -8.58 -3.74
N VAL A 21 1.16 -7.60 -3.92
CA VAL A 21 2.50 -7.58 -3.31
C VAL A 21 2.40 -7.32 -1.82
N ILE A 22 1.56 -6.35 -1.43
CA ILE A 22 1.30 -6.02 -0.03
C ILE A 22 0.69 -7.21 0.73
N ALA A 23 -0.26 -7.92 0.10
CA ALA A 23 -0.86 -9.14 0.64
C ALA A 23 0.19 -10.21 0.96
N LYS A 24 1.09 -10.47 0.02
CA LYS A 24 2.17 -11.44 0.18
C LYS A 24 3.14 -11.03 1.31
N LYS A 25 3.52 -9.75 1.37
CA LYS A 25 4.49 -9.23 2.36
C LYS A 25 3.93 -9.24 3.79
N LEU A 26 2.64 -8.97 3.95
CA LEU A 26 2.01 -8.88 5.27
C LEU A 26 1.26 -10.15 5.70
N LYS A 27 1.29 -11.21 4.87
CA LYS A 27 0.51 -12.45 5.05
C LYS A 27 -0.97 -12.15 5.34
N LEU A 28 -1.53 -11.21 4.58
CA LEU A 28 -2.93 -10.79 4.67
C LEU A 28 -3.65 -11.11 3.37
N SER A 29 -4.95 -11.35 3.47
CA SER A 29 -5.79 -11.48 2.29
C SER A 29 -5.85 -10.17 1.51
N ARG A 30 -5.75 -10.27 0.19
CA ARG A 30 -5.90 -9.14 -0.74
C ARG A 30 -7.17 -8.33 -0.46
N ASP A 31 -8.27 -9.02 -0.15
CA ASP A 31 -9.57 -8.40 0.11
C ASP A 31 -9.60 -7.62 1.43
N SER A 32 -8.88 -8.07 2.46
CA SER A 32 -8.71 -7.29 3.70
C SER A 32 -7.99 -5.96 3.42
N ILE A 33 -6.94 -5.99 2.58
CA ILE A 33 -6.21 -4.78 2.17
C ILE A 33 -7.12 -3.88 1.34
N ARG A 34 -7.85 -4.43 0.35
CA ARG A 34 -8.78 -3.68 -0.49
C ARG A 34 -9.84 -2.97 0.36
N ASN A 35 -10.46 -3.68 1.31
CA ASN A 35 -11.48 -3.11 2.20
C ASN A 35 -10.91 -2.02 3.09
N TYR A 36 -9.71 -2.21 3.62
CA TYR A 36 -9.01 -1.18 4.38
C TYR A 36 -8.72 0.07 3.53
N CYS A 37 -8.12 -0.10 2.35
CA CYS A 37 -7.81 1.01 1.45
C CYS A 37 -9.07 1.74 0.99
N LYS A 38 -10.18 1.02 0.75
CA LYS A 38 -11.48 1.63 0.42
C LYS A 38 -11.99 2.55 1.54
N ARG A 39 -11.89 2.13 2.80
CA ARG A 39 -12.27 2.94 3.98
C ARG A 39 -11.32 4.11 4.27
N GLN A 40 -10.15 4.12 3.64
CA GLN A 40 -9.11 5.13 3.87
C GLN A 40 -8.91 6.03 2.66
N HIS A 41 -9.81 5.97 1.66
CA HIS A 41 -9.69 6.72 0.39
C HIS A 41 -8.36 6.48 -0.34
N LEU A 42 -7.74 5.31 -0.12
CA LEU A 42 -6.55 4.82 -0.80
C LEU A 42 -6.92 3.78 -1.87
N ASN A 43 -8.16 3.85 -2.36
CA ASN A 43 -8.65 3.06 -3.48
C ASN A 43 -8.13 3.62 -4.81
N GLY A 44 -8.15 2.81 -5.87
CA GLY A 44 -7.64 3.20 -7.19
C GLY A 44 -6.26 2.63 -7.54
N TYR A 45 -5.72 3.05 -8.69
CA TYR A 45 -4.45 2.57 -9.22
C TYR A 45 -3.29 3.00 -8.33
N GLY A 46 -2.47 2.02 -7.91
CA GLY A 46 -1.30 2.30 -7.06
C GLY A 46 -0.33 3.28 -7.72
N THR A 47 -0.15 3.19 -9.03
CA THR A 47 0.70 4.10 -9.80
C THR A 47 0.26 5.56 -9.71
N VAL A 48 -1.04 5.83 -9.70
CA VAL A 48 -1.58 7.19 -9.53
C VAL A 48 -1.35 7.69 -8.11
N LEU A 49 -1.55 6.84 -7.10
CA LEU A 49 -1.24 7.20 -5.71
C LEU A 49 0.27 7.43 -5.52
N ALA A 50 1.13 6.64 -6.14
CA ALA A 50 2.57 6.89 -6.18
C ALA A 50 2.92 8.18 -6.92
N ALA A 51 2.24 8.54 -8.00
CA ALA A 51 2.51 9.83 -8.64
C ALA A 51 2.13 11.01 -7.73
N ILE A 52 1.05 10.87 -6.96
CA ILE A 52 0.57 11.88 -6.00
C ILE A 52 1.47 11.97 -4.75
N PHE A 53 1.97 10.83 -4.25
CA PHE A 53 2.69 10.76 -2.97
C PHE A 53 4.18 10.40 -3.08
N GLY A 54 4.66 9.98 -4.25
CA GLY A 54 5.96 9.33 -4.47
C GLY A 54 7.05 10.24 -5.01
N LYS A 55 7.00 11.55 -4.73
CA LYS A 55 8.21 12.39 -4.84
C LYS A 55 9.22 12.14 -3.71
N GLU A 56 8.87 11.32 -2.73
CA GLU A 56 9.76 10.97 -1.61
C GLU A 56 9.99 9.45 -1.62
N ASN A 57 11.26 9.06 -1.72
CA ASN A 57 11.79 7.70 -1.51
C ASN A 57 11.99 6.82 -2.75
N THR A 58 12.92 7.23 -3.62
CA THR A 58 13.72 6.32 -4.47
C THR A 58 15.11 6.18 -3.86
N HIS A 59 15.31 5.23 -2.95
CA HIS A 59 16.63 4.72 -2.52
C HIS A 59 16.34 3.38 -1.86
N GLU A 60 16.63 2.27 -2.55
CA GLU A 60 17.85 1.42 -2.47
C GLU A 60 17.20 0.03 -2.15
N GLU A 61 17.53 -1.08 -2.79
CA GLU A 61 18.72 -1.87 -2.55
C GLU A 61 18.96 -2.78 -3.78
N LYS A 62 20.18 -2.73 -4.30
CA LYS A 62 20.80 -3.75 -5.16
C LYS A 62 21.80 -4.52 -4.30
#